data_AF-A0A1H8A7B6-F1
#
_entry.id   AF-A0A1H8A7B6-F1
#
_cell.length_a   1.000
_cell.length_b   1.000
_cell.length_c   1.000
_cell.angle_alpha   90.00
_cell.angle_beta   90.00
_cell.angle_gamma   90.00
#
_symmetry.space_group_name_H-M   'P 1'
#
loop_
_entity.id
_entity.type
_entity.pdbx_description
1 polymer ?
#
loop_
_entity_poly.entity_id
_entity_poly.type
_entity_poly.pdbx_seq_one_letter_code
_entity_poly.pdbx_strand_id
1 'polypeptide(L)'
;MTPAPLMHTPHHAPAGNTMAQLDVLGTAVAQRLPGTWTSTHLDLNDQATRTDLVDRLWDQGIAHWALNDFVQPDGGCLILGPKEQRLLLLRRPLAQRRRAPYVVSGLVPGWAVELAQGRDPANAISIPADPVRAAALIARRLLSRYEDALHAWTEQDTLDAWWQSLALHAQRSGTAWRRTGRVGQQPTTPLSASAATRPPTRSR
;
A
#
# COMPACT_ATOMS: atom_id res chain seq x y z
N MET A 1 46.11 51.10 -19.53
CA MET A 1 45.30 50.59 -18.41
C MET A 1 43.88 50.37 -18.93
N THR A 2 43.49 49.12 -19.08
CA THR A 2 42.18 48.70 -19.61
C THR A 2 41.65 47.63 -18.65
N PRO A 3 40.41 47.72 -18.13
CA PRO A 3 39.92 46.71 -17.21
C PRO A 3 39.52 45.44 -17.98
N ALA A 4 39.91 44.29 -17.47
CA ALA A 4 39.51 42.99 -17.99
C ALA A 4 38.02 42.72 -17.66
N PRO A 5 37.25 42.07 -18.56
CA PRO A 5 35.88 41.72 -18.28
C PRO A 5 35.84 40.53 -17.32
N LEU A 6 35.13 40.68 -16.20
CA LEU A 6 34.77 39.58 -15.31
C LEU A 6 33.75 38.68 -16.02
N MET A 7 34.25 37.64 -16.70
CA MET A 7 33.41 36.52 -17.11
C MET A 7 32.96 35.78 -15.85
N HIS A 8 31.71 36.01 -15.43
CA HIS A 8 30.97 35.03 -14.65
C HIS A 8 30.73 33.83 -15.57
N THR A 9 31.57 32.81 -15.48
CA THR A 9 31.19 31.48 -15.93
C THR A 9 30.13 30.96 -14.98
N PRO A 10 28.87 30.72 -15.41
CA PRO A 10 27.98 29.91 -14.61
C PRO A 10 28.60 28.52 -14.53
N HIS A 11 28.96 28.08 -13.32
CA HIS A 11 29.32 26.69 -13.05
C HIS A 11 28.04 25.85 -13.16
N HIS A 12 27.60 25.61 -14.39
CA HIS A 12 26.62 24.58 -14.70
C HIS A 12 27.37 23.26 -14.55
N ALA A 13 27.21 22.61 -13.39
CA ALA A 13 27.53 21.20 -13.30
C ALA A 13 26.85 20.51 -14.50
N PRO A 14 27.57 19.70 -15.29
CA PRO A 14 26.92 19.00 -16.39
C PRO A 14 25.76 18.20 -15.82
N ALA A 15 24.64 18.17 -16.54
CA ALA A 15 23.56 17.23 -16.30
C ALA A 15 24.09 15.81 -16.55
N GLY A 16 24.94 15.34 -15.64
CA GLY A 16 25.60 14.05 -15.69
C GLY A 16 24.53 13.00 -15.52
N ASN A 17 24.22 12.32 -16.63
CA ASN A 17 23.36 11.16 -16.79
C ASN A 17 22.50 10.83 -15.56
N THR A 18 21.32 11.43 -15.46
CA THR A 18 20.52 11.36 -14.24
C THR A 18 19.99 9.95 -13.94
N MET A 19 19.87 9.10 -14.97
CA MET A 19 19.71 7.64 -14.84
C MET A 19 20.80 7.00 -13.97
N ALA A 20 22.07 7.34 -14.23
CA ALA A 20 23.19 6.85 -13.44
C ALA A 20 23.12 7.34 -11.98
N GLN A 21 22.51 8.50 -11.70
CA GLN A 21 22.37 9.00 -10.34
C GLN A 21 21.34 8.20 -9.52
N LEU A 22 20.22 7.80 -10.13
CA LEU A 22 19.20 7.01 -9.44
C LEU A 22 19.69 5.60 -9.13
N ASP A 23 20.38 4.97 -10.08
CA ASP A 23 20.95 3.63 -9.91
C ASP A 23 22.06 3.63 -8.85
N VAL A 24 22.98 4.60 -8.92
CA VAL A 24 24.04 4.76 -7.91
C VAL A 24 23.46 4.98 -6.52
N LEU A 25 22.41 5.81 -6.40
CA LEU A 25 21.72 6.01 -5.13
C LEU A 25 21.06 4.72 -4.64
N GLY A 26 20.35 4.01 -5.52
CA GLY A 26 19.67 2.75 -5.20
C GLY A 26 20.64 1.68 -4.71
N THR A 27 21.75 1.48 -5.42
CA THR A 27 22.81 0.55 -5.01
C THR A 27 23.44 0.96 -3.68
N ALA A 28 23.75 2.25 -3.50
CA ALA A 28 24.34 2.74 -2.26
C ALA A 28 23.38 2.62 -1.06
N VAL A 29 22.08 2.81 -1.27
CA VAL A 29 21.05 2.58 -0.25
C VAL A 29 20.94 1.10 0.08
N ALA A 30 20.84 0.22 -0.92
CA ALA A 30 20.74 -1.23 -0.72
C ALA A 30 21.88 -1.77 0.14
N GLN A 31 23.12 -1.37 -0.14
CA GLN A 31 24.31 -1.76 0.66
C GLN A 31 24.28 -1.34 2.13
N ARG A 32 23.42 -0.39 2.51
CA ARG A 32 23.34 0.20 3.86
C ARG A 32 22.09 -0.22 4.61
N LEU A 33 21.11 -0.81 3.94
CA LEU A 33 19.91 -1.34 4.59
C LEU A 33 20.25 -2.61 5.37
N PRO A 34 19.51 -2.90 6.46
CA PRO A 34 19.79 -4.07 7.29
C PRO A 34 19.51 -5.37 6.54
N GLY A 35 20.51 -6.26 6.49
CA GLY A 35 20.45 -7.53 5.76
C GLY A 35 20.97 -7.42 4.32
N THR A 36 20.63 -8.41 3.49
CA THR A 36 21.09 -8.45 2.09
C THR A 36 20.04 -7.82 1.18
N TRP A 37 20.34 -6.62 0.70
CA TRP A 37 19.50 -5.91 -0.26
C TRP A 37 20.20 -5.78 -1.61
N THR A 38 19.43 -5.87 -2.69
CA THR A 38 19.90 -5.62 -4.05
C THR A 38 19.09 -4.51 -4.71
N SER A 39 19.63 -3.91 -5.76
CA SER A 39 18.96 -2.85 -6.52
C SER A 39 18.99 -3.16 -8.00
N THR A 40 17.88 -2.93 -8.70
CA THR A 40 17.76 -3.10 -10.15
C THR A 40 17.10 -1.86 -10.75
N HIS A 41 17.63 -1.40 -11.87
CA HIS A 41 17.02 -0.32 -12.65
C HIS A 41 15.67 -0.76 -13.24
N LEU A 42 14.73 0.18 -13.34
CA LEU A 42 13.42 -0.03 -13.97
C LEU A 42 13.22 0.98 -15.09
N ASP A 43 12.91 0.51 -16.30
CA ASP A 43 12.45 1.38 -17.37
C ASP A 43 10.96 1.72 -17.17
N LEU A 44 10.69 2.96 -16.77
CA LEU A 44 9.32 3.43 -16.56
C LEU A 44 8.68 4.03 -17.81
N ASN A 45 9.38 4.04 -18.95
CA ASN A 45 8.77 4.33 -20.25
C ASN A 45 8.00 3.13 -20.79
N ASP A 46 8.30 1.91 -20.30
CA ASP A 46 7.48 0.73 -20.55
C ASP A 46 6.14 0.83 -19.79
N GLN A 47 5.05 0.91 -20.55
CA GLN A 47 3.71 1.02 -20.00
C GLN A 47 3.32 -0.20 -19.16
N ALA A 48 3.77 -1.41 -19.54
CA ALA A 48 3.43 -2.63 -18.79
C ALA A 48 4.08 -2.61 -17.40
N THR A 49 5.39 -2.29 -17.34
CA THR A 49 6.13 -2.09 -16.09
C THR A 49 5.46 -1.02 -15.23
N ARG A 50 5.08 0.13 -15.80
CA ARG A 50 4.44 1.22 -15.06
C ARG A 50 3.09 0.80 -14.46
N THR A 51 2.25 0.12 -15.24
CA THR A 51 0.95 -0.38 -14.75
C THR A 51 1.13 -1.39 -13.61
N ASP A 52 2.03 -2.38 -13.75
CA ASP A 52 2.30 -3.35 -12.68
C ASP A 52 2.76 -2.68 -11.38
N LEU A 53 3.58 -1.63 -11.49
CA LEU A 53 4.05 -0.87 -10.34
C LEU A 53 2.96 -0.03 -9.68
N VAL A 54 2.04 0.55 -10.46
CA VAL A 54 0.88 1.30 -9.92
C VAL A 54 -0.02 0.37 -9.12
N ASP A 55 -0.36 -0.79 -9.68
CA ASP A 55 -1.25 -1.77 -9.02
C ASP A 55 -0.64 -2.32 -7.72
N ARG A 56 0.69 -2.41 -7.66
CA ARG A 56 1.43 -2.87 -6.49
C ARG A 56 1.82 -1.76 -5.53
N LEU A 57 1.56 -0.50 -5.83
CA LEU A 57 2.03 0.58 -5.00
C LEU A 57 1.18 0.68 -3.73
N TRP A 58 1.83 0.54 -2.57
CA TRP A 58 1.14 0.67 -1.30
C TRP A 58 0.73 2.13 -1.01
N ASP A 59 1.57 3.07 -1.43
CA ASP A 59 1.30 4.50 -1.32
C ASP A 59 0.27 4.95 -2.36
N GLN A 60 -0.80 5.61 -1.90
CA GLN A 60 -1.82 6.25 -2.74
C GLN A 60 -1.58 7.78 -2.86
N GLY A 61 -0.41 8.24 -2.45
CA GLY A 61 -0.06 9.65 -2.31
C GLY A 61 1.05 10.05 -3.29
N ILE A 62 2.19 10.44 -2.73
CA ILE A 62 3.24 11.12 -3.49
C ILE A 62 3.98 10.20 -4.48
N ALA A 63 4.12 8.91 -4.17
CA ALA A 63 4.72 7.96 -5.10
C ALA A 63 3.72 7.57 -6.20
N HIS A 64 2.43 7.41 -5.86
CA HIS A 64 1.39 7.13 -6.85
C HIS A 64 1.29 8.28 -7.85
N TRP A 65 1.22 9.50 -7.34
CA TRP A 65 1.24 10.72 -8.15
C TRP A 65 2.49 10.81 -9.03
N ALA A 66 3.67 10.51 -8.47
CA ALA A 66 4.93 10.54 -9.22
C ALA A 66 4.99 9.51 -10.36
N LEU A 67 4.36 8.35 -10.19
CA LEU A 67 4.40 7.26 -11.15
C LEU A 67 3.32 7.40 -12.23
N ASN A 68 2.13 7.88 -11.86
CA ASN A 68 0.99 7.97 -12.76
C ASN A 68 1.01 9.25 -13.62
N ASP A 69 1.36 10.40 -13.00
CA ASP A 69 1.10 11.72 -13.60
C ASP A 69 2.36 12.37 -14.20
N PHE A 70 3.55 11.81 -13.94
CA PHE A 70 4.81 12.36 -14.44
C PHE A 70 5.59 11.33 -15.25
N VAL A 71 6.18 11.81 -16.35
CA VAL A 71 7.22 11.07 -17.05
C VAL A 71 8.43 10.98 -16.14
N GLN A 72 8.95 9.76 -15.97
CA GLN A 72 10.18 9.46 -15.24
C GLN A 72 11.26 9.10 -16.26
N PRO A 73 11.90 10.10 -16.92
CA PRO A 73 12.82 9.85 -18.04
C PRO A 73 14.06 9.05 -17.62
N ASP A 74 14.40 9.09 -16.34
CA ASP A 74 15.51 8.33 -15.74
C ASP A 74 15.07 6.97 -15.18
N GLY A 75 13.83 6.56 -15.46
CA GLY A 75 13.25 5.35 -14.92
C GLY A 75 13.02 5.40 -13.41
N GLY A 76 13.04 4.21 -12.81
CA GLY A 76 12.91 3.96 -11.39
C GLY A 76 14.02 3.02 -10.91
N CYS A 77 14.11 2.80 -9.60
CA CYS A 77 14.97 1.78 -9.04
C CYS A 77 14.16 0.88 -8.10
N LEU A 78 14.19 -0.42 -8.36
CA LEU A 78 13.63 -1.44 -7.50
C LEU A 78 14.69 -1.92 -6.52
N ILE A 79 14.42 -1.81 -5.22
CA ILE A 79 15.30 -2.28 -4.16
C ILE A 79 14.64 -3.49 -3.48
N LEU A 80 15.29 -4.64 -3.58
CA LEU A 80 14.78 -5.94 -3.14
C LEU A 80 15.43 -6.34 -1.82
N GLY A 81 14.61 -6.66 -0.84
CA GLY A 81 15.02 -7.05 0.50
C GLY A 81 15.06 -8.56 0.72
N PRO A 82 15.66 -9.00 1.84
CA PRO A 82 15.92 -10.40 2.12
C PRO A 82 14.67 -11.23 2.47
N LYS A 83 13.54 -10.59 2.79
CA LYS A 83 12.26 -11.23 3.09
C LYS A 83 11.19 -10.84 2.08
N GLU A 84 11.58 -10.82 0.81
CA GLU A 84 10.71 -10.43 -0.32
C GLU A 84 10.17 -8.99 -0.23
N GLN A 85 10.72 -8.14 0.64
CA GLN A 85 10.36 -6.73 0.66
C GLN A 85 10.77 -6.08 -0.66
N ARG A 86 9.92 -5.19 -1.17
CA ARG A 86 10.15 -4.50 -2.43
C ARG A 86 9.94 -3.02 -2.20
N LEU A 87 10.97 -2.22 -2.47
CA LEU A 87 10.89 -0.78 -2.39
C LEU A 87 11.06 -0.18 -3.79
N LEU A 88 10.16 0.74 -4.16
CA LEU A 88 10.25 1.52 -5.37
C LEU A 88 10.85 2.90 -5.04
N LEU A 89 12.00 3.21 -5.63
CA LEU A 89 12.67 4.50 -5.55
C LEU A 89 12.44 5.27 -6.86
N LEU A 90 11.93 6.51 -6.73
CA LEU A 90 11.62 7.40 -7.85
C LEU A 90 12.21 8.80 -7.61
N ARG A 91 12.37 9.56 -8.69
CA ARG A 91 12.53 11.01 -8.57
C ARG A 91 11.21 11.62 -8.14
N ARG A 92 11.29 12.59 -7.23
CA ARG A 92 10.13 13.32 -6.74
C ARG A 92 9.76 14.44 -7.72
N PRO A 93 8.51 14.48 -8.21
CA PRO A 93 8.04 15.57 -9.05
C PRO A 93 8.17 16.94 -8.39
N LEU A 94 8.53 17.96 -9.18
CA LEU A 94 8.58 19.37 -8.77
C LEU A 94 9.52 19.68 -7.57
N ALA A 95 10.43 18.75 -7.23
CA ALA A 95 11.27 18.85 -6.04
C ALA A 95 12.78 18.76 -6.33
N GLN A 96 13.20 18.90 -7.60
CA GLN A 96 14.59 18.61 -8.00
C GLN A 96 15.65 19.44 -7.28
N ARG A 97 15.33 20.67 -6.89
CA ARG A 97 16.25 21.57 -6.17
C ARG A 97 16.06 21.55 -4.64
N ARG A 98 15.21 20.65 -4.12
CA ARG A 98 14.91 20.56 -2.69
C ARG A 98 15.84 19.57 -2.00
N ARG A 99 15.88 19.63 -0.67
CA ARG A 99 16.70 18.74 0.19
C ARG A 99 16.30 17.25 0.11
N ALA A 100 15.09 16.95 -0.36
CA ALA A 100 14.58 15.59 -0.54
C ALA A 100 13.99 15.42 -1.95
N PRO A 101 14.84 15.25 -2.97
CA PRO A 101 14.45 15.20 -4.38
C PRO A 101 14.00 13.81 -4.83
N TYR A 102 14.03 12.81 -3.95
CA TYR A 102 13.59 11.44 -4.23
C TYR A 102 12.44 11.04 -3.33
N VAL A 103 11.66 10.06 -3.78
CA VAL A 103 10.59 9.43 -3.03
C VAL A 103 10.78 7.92 -3.07
N VAL A 104 10.52 7.26 -1.95
CA VAL A 104 10.59 5.79 -1.84
C VAL A 104 9.32 5.28 -1.18
N SER A 105 8.79 4.20 -1.76
CA SER A 105 7.55 3.56 -1.32
C SER A 105 7.72 2.05 -1.25
N GLY A 106 6.94 1.39 -0.39
CA GLY A 106 6.79 -0.06 -0.43
C GLY A 106 5.93 -0.50 -1.61
N LEU A 107 6.28 -1.63 -2.21
CA LEU A 107 5.43 -2.34 -3.15
C LEU A 107 4.82 -3.55 -2.46
N VAL A 108 3.52 -3.71 -2.60
CA VAL A 108 2.79 -4.91 -2.24
C VAL A 108 3.38 -6.11 -3.00
N PRO A 109 3.75 -7.20 -2.30
CA PRO A 109 4.14 -8.43 -2.98
C PRO A 109 3.03 -8.91 -3.92
N GLY A 110 3.39 -9.46 -5.08
CA GLY A 110 2.41 -9.81 -6.12
C GLY A 110 1.29 -10.76 -5.64
N TRP A 111 1.57 -11.63 -4.66
CA TRP A 111 0.58 -12.52 -4.06
C TRP A 111 -0.43 -11.82 -3.14
N ALA A 112 -0.13 -10.60 -2.70
CA ALA A 112 -0.87 -9.86 -1.68
C ALA A 112 -1.64 -8.64 -2.22
N VAL A 113 -1.65 -8.42 -3.55
CA VAL A 113 -2.26 -7.23 -4.17
C VAL A 113 -3.75 -7.12 -3.86
N GLU A 114 -4.48 -8.23 -3.93
CA GLU A 114 -5.91 -8.26 -3.59
C GLU A 114 -6.17 -8.09 -2.09
N LEU A 115 -5.26 -8.60 -1.25
CA LEU A 115 -5.34 -8.55 0.21
C LEU A 115 -5.00 -7.16 0.78
N ALA A 116 -4.29 -6.35 0.00
CA ALA A 116 -3.89 -5.00 0.36
C ALA A 116 -5.04 -3.98 0.29
N GLN A 117 -6.12 -4.29 -0.44
CA GLN A 117 -7.22 -3.37 -0.64
C GLN A 117 -7.92 -3.01 0.68
N GLY A 118 -7.96 -1.72 1.01
CA GLY A 118 -8.61 -1.20 2.22
C GLY A 118 -7.78 -1.23 3.50
N ARG A 119 -6.48 -1.57 3.43
CA ARG A 119 -5.55 -1.56 4.58
C ARG A 119 -4.73 -0.27 4.64
N ASP A 120 -4.25 0.09 5.84
CA ASP A 120 -3.52 1.35 6.09
C ASP A 120 -2.23 1.41 5.24
N PRO A 121 -2.02 2.46 4.43
CA PRO A 121 -0.88 2.51 3.56
C PRO A 121 0.46 2.63 4.30
N ALA A 122 1.44 1.81 3.90
CA ALA A 122 2.85 2.03 4.19
C ALA A 122 3.36 3.23 3.36
N ASN A 123 2.89 4.43 3.74
CA ASN A 123 3.03 5.67 2.98
C ASN A 123 4.47 5.94 2.56
N ALA A 124 4.62 6.44 1.34
CA ALA A 124 5.91 6.79 0.79
C ALA A 124 6.57 7.90 1.62
N ILE A 125 7.91 7.89 1.64
CA ILE A 125 8.70 8.94 2.28
C ILE A 125 9.57 9.66 1.25
N SER A 126 9.74 10.97 1.42
CA SER A 126 10.75 11.72 0.67
C SER A 126 12.12 11.53 1.32
N ILE A 127 13.16 11.32 0.51
CA ILE A 127 14.53 11.08 0.96
C ILE A 127 15.53 12.02 0.30
N PRO A 128 16.64 12.36 0.99
CA PRO A 128 17.73 13.13 0.40
C PRO A 128 18.54 12.31 -0.61
N ALA A 129 19.39 12.99 -1.38
CA ALA A 129 20.35 12.35 -2.28
C ALA A 129 21.53 11.68 -1.55
N ASP A 130 21.76 12.01 -0.27
CA ASP A 130 22.80 11.38 0.55
C ASP A 130 22.38 9.95 0.94
N PRO A 131 23.07 8.90 0.43
CA PRO A 131 22.66 7.52 0.63
C PRO A 131 22.70 7.08 2.10
N VAL A 132 23.57 7.66 2.93
CA VAL A 132 23.65 7.33 4.36
C VAL A 132 22.38 7.80 5.08
N ARG A 133 22.00 9.06 4.86
CA ARG A 133 20.78 9.63 5.43
C ARG A 133 19.53 8.99 4.86
N ALA A 134 19.51 8.70 3.55
CA ALA A 134 18.41 8.02 2.88
C ALA A 134 18.18 6.62 3.48
N ALA A 135 19.21 5.78 3.57
CA ALA A 135 19.09 4.44 4.13
C ALA A 135 18.62 4.46 5.59
N ALA A 136 19.15 5.39 6.40
CA ALA A 136 18.72 5.55 7.79
C ALA A 136 17.24 5.95 7.92
N LEU A 137 16.74 6.83 7.03
CA LEU A 137 15.32 7.21 6.99
C LEU A 137 14.44 6.05 6.53
N ILE A 138 14.86 5.31 5.51
CA ILE A 138 14.15 4.14 4.98
C ILE A 138 14.02 3.08 6.07
N ALA A 139 15.13 2.69 6.70
CA ALA A 139 15.12 1.65 7.73
C ALA A 139 14.23 2.02 8.92
N ARG A 140 14.31 3.27 9.39
CA ARG A 140 13.59 3.70 10.60
C ARG A 140 12.11 3.99 10.38
N ARG A 141 11.72 4.48 9.21
CA ARG A 141 10.35 4.96 8.97
C ARG A 141 9.57 4.08 8.01
N LEU A 142 10.17 3.73 6.88
CA LEU A 142 9.46 2.98 5.85
C LEU A 142 9.47 1.49 6.16
N LEU A 143 10.64 0.89 6.44
CA LEU A 143 10.72 -0.54 6.71
C LEU A 143 9.93 -0.96 7.94
N SER A 144 10.02 -0.21 9.05
CA SER A 144 9.22 -0.51 10.25
C SER A 144 7.73 -0.62 9.91
N ARG A 145 7.15 0.37 9.24
CA ARG A 145 5.73 0.36 8.87
C ARG A 145 5.38 -0.72 7.85
N TYR A 146 6.28 -0.94 6.89
CA TYR A 146 6.09 -1.95 5.86
C TYR A 146 6.12 -3.36 6.44
N GLU A 147 7.03 -3.64 7.38
CA GLU A 147 7.12 -4.91 8.09
C GLU A 147 5.91 -5.12 9.01
N ASP A 148 5.50 -4.10 9.77
CA ASP A 148 4.30 -4.15 10.60
C ASP A 148 3.06 -4.49 9.76
N ALA A 149 2.96 -3.88 8.58
CA ALA A 149 1.84 -4.09 7.69
C ALA A 149 1.86 -5.48 7.05
N LEU A 150 3.02 -5.98 6.58
CA LEU A 150 3.14 -7.36 6.10
C LEU A 150 2.86 -8.40 7.19
N HIS A 151 3.27 -8.13 8.43
CA HIS A 151 3.01 -9.02 9.56
C HIS A 151 1.51 -9.10 9.85
N ALA A 152 0.83 -7.95 9.93
CA ALA A 152 -0.62 -7.88 10.08
C ALA A 152 -1.36 -8.65 8.98
N TRP A 153 -0.84 -8.64 7.74
CA TRP A 153 -1.43 -9.39 6.64
C TRP A 153 -1.28 -10.89 6.82
N THR A 154 -0.08 -11.34 7.16
CA THR A 154 0.19 -12.76 7.39
C THR A 154 -0.68 -13.31 8.53
N GLU A 155 -0.86 -12.54 9.60
CA GLU A 155 -1.74 -12.92 10.71
C GLU A 155 -3.21 -12.98 10.28
N GLN A 156 -3.70 -11.97 9.56
CA GLN A 156 -5.08 -11.92 9.10
C GLN A 156 -5.40 -13.05 8.11
N ASP A 157 -4.52 -13.34 7.15
CA ASP A 157 -4.70 -14.43 6.19
C ASP A 157 -4.71 -15.79 6.88
N THR A 158 -3.86 -15.95 7.91
CA THR A 158 -3.86 -17.15 8.75
C THR A 158 -5.18 -17.28 9.52
N LEU A 159 -5.72 -16.17 10.04
CA LEU A 159 -7.02 -16.15 10.71
C LEU A 159 -8.18 -16.46 9.75
N ASP A 160 -8.17 -15.91 8.53
CA ASP A 160 -9.21 -16.17 7.53
C ASP A 160 -9.17 -17.63 7.04
N ALA A 161 -7.97 -18.17 6.79
CA ALA A 161 -7.78 -19.59 6.48
C ALA A 161 -8.22 -20.50 7.65
N TRP A 162 -7.97 -20.08 8.89
CA TRP A 162 -8.43 -20.79 10.09
C TRP A 162 -9.95 -20.75 10.22
N TRP A 163 -10.61 -19.60 9.98
CA TRP A 163 -12.07 -19.49 9.99
C TRP A 163 -12.73 -20.29 8.87
N GLN A 164 -12.17 -20.28 7.67
CA GLN A 164 -12.64 -21.13 6.56
C GLN A 164 -12.49 -22.62 6.90
N SER A 165 -11.40 -23.00 7.56
CA SER A 165 -11.19 -24.37 8.02
C SER A 165 -12.18 -24.75 9.12
N LEU A 166 -12.47 -23.87 10.07
CA LEU A 166 -13.48 -24.10 11.12
C LEU A 166 -14.88 -24.25 10.51
N ALA A 167 -15.24 -23.42 9.54
CA ALA A 167 -16.49 -23.53 8.80
C ALA A 167 -16.58 -24.86 8.05
N LEU A 168 -15.53 -25.26 7.32
CA LEU A 168 -15.48 -26.56 6.65
C LEU A 168 -15.58 -27.74 7.62
N HIS A 169 -14.95 -27.64 8.81
CA HIS A 169 -15.10 -28.64 9.86
C HIS A 169 -16.53 -28.66 10.40
N ALA A 170 -17.18 -27.51 10.62
CA ALA A 170 -18.58 -27.45 11.05
C ALA A 170 -19.54 -28.06 10.01
N GLN A 171 -19.29 -27.84 8.71
CA GLN A 171 -20.04 -28.47 7.62
C GLN A 171 -19.85 -29.99 7.56
N ARG A 172 -18.62 -30.50 7.70
CA ARG A 172 -18.32 -31.94 7.66
C ARG A 172 -18.74 -32.68 8.92
N SER A 173 -18.72 -32.01 10.06
CA SER A 173 -19.12 -32.57 11.36
C SER A 173 -20.64 -32.79 11.47
N GLY A 174 -21.42 -32.32 10.50
CA GLY A 174 -22.89 -32.41 10.55
C GLY A 174 -23.49 -31.63 11.73
N THR A 175 -22.72 -30.74 12.37
CA THR A 175 -23.22 -29.80 13.37
C THR A 175 -23.89 -28.63 12.65
N ALA A 176 -24.83 -28.95 11.76
CA ALA A 176 -25.93 -28.05 11.52
C ALA A 176 -26.59 -27.87 12.89
N TRP A 177 -26.57 -26.65 13.42
CA TRP A 177 -27.50 -26.24 14.45
C TRP A 177 -28.89 -26.63 13.93
N ARG A 178 -29.39 -27.79 14.38
CA ARG A 178 -30.77 -28.17 14.11
C ARG A 178 -31.58 -27.09 14.79
N ARG A 179 -32.14 -26.19 13.99
CA ARG A 179 -33.34 -25.47 14.37
C ARG A 179 -34.39 -26.54 14.68
N THR A 180 -34.44 -26.98 15.94
CA THR A 180 -35.53 -27.81 16.47
C THR A 180 -36.77 -26.93 16.57
N GLY A 181 -37.41 -26.66 15.42
CA GLY A 181 -38.86 -26.77 15.36
C GLY A 181 -39.16 -28.26 15.15
N ARG A 182 -40.12 -28.89 15.80
CA ARG A 182 -41.45 -28.40 16.20
C ARG A 182 -42.14 -29.47 17.09
N VAL A 183 -43.15 -29.02 17.83
CA VAL A 183 -44.42 -29.68 18.22
C VAL A 183 -44.58 -30.07 19.70
N GLY A 184 -45.54 -29.39 20.34
CA GLY A 184 -46.53 -30.04 21.20
C GLY A 184 -46.53 -29.54 22.64
N GLN A 185 -47.39 -28.57 22.97
CA GLN A 185 -48.57 -28.76 23.82
C GLN A 185 -49.44 -27.48 23.79
N GLN A 186 -50.58 -27.58 23.10
CA GLN A 186 -51.78 -26.82 23.46
C GLN A 186 -52.51 -27.65 24.53
N PRO A 187 -53.04 -27.00 25.57
CA PRO A 187 -54.32 -27.41 26.12
C PRO A 187 -55.42 -26.50 25.57
N THR A 188 -56.41 -27.17 24.98
CA THR A 188 -57.82 -26.81 24.83
C THR A 188 -58.38 -26.11 26.07
N THR A 189 -59.39 -25.23 26.05
CA THR A 189 -60.74 -25.33 25.43
C THR A 189 -61.41 -23.92 25.49
N PRO A 190 -62.65 -23.68 25.00
CA PRO A 190 -63.03 -22.44 24.34
C PRO A 190 -64.10 -21.64 25.12
N LEU A 191 -64.42 -20.41 24.69
CA LEU A 191 -65.81 -19.99 24.55
C LEU A 191 -65.94 -18.75 23.66
N SER A 192 -66.84 -18.89 22.69
CA SER A 192 -67.45 -17.86 21.85
C SER A 192 -67.79 -16.56 22.59
N ALA A 193 -67.64 -15.42 21.89
CA ALA A 193 -68.81 -14.75 21.32
C ALA A 193 -68.39 -13.51 20.51
N SER A 194 -68.80 -13.55 19.25
CA SER A 194 -68.95 -12.42 18.35
C SER A 194 -70.02 -11.46 18.85
N ALA A 195 -69.80 -10.14 18.77
CA ALA A 195 -70.82 -9.17 18.36
C ALA A 195 -70.22 -7.77 18.22
N ALA A 196 -70.33 -7.24 17.00
CA ALA A 196 -70.11 -5.85 16.65
C ALA A 196 -71.21 -4.95 17.21
N THR A 197 -70.87 -3.77 17.73
CA THR A 197 -71.76 -2.60 17.75
C THR A 197 -70.97 -1.28 17.75
N ARG A 198 -70.84 -0.66 16.58
CA ARG A 198 -71.07 0.79 16.37
C ARG A 198 -72.54 0.94 15.91
N PRO A 199 -73.26 2.08 15.95
CA PRO A 199 -72.88 3.52 16.09
C PRO A 199 -73.92 4.26 17.04
N PRO A 200 -74.35 5.55 16.90
CA PRO A 200 -73.88 6.73 16.15
C PRO A 200 -73.79 8.08 16.96
N THR A 201 -73.36 9.11 16.23
CA THR A 201 -73.35 10.58 16.41
C THR A 201 -74.34 11.25 17.39
N ARG A 202 -73.87 12.32 18.06
CA ARG A 202 -74.59 13.62 18.08
C ARG A 202 -73.66 14.80 18.38
N SER A 203 -73.69 15.79 17.49
CA SER A 203 -73.08 17.10 17.60
C SER A 203 -73.86 18.01 18.54
N ARG A 204 -73.19 19.03 19.07
CA ARG A 204 -73.80 20.34 19.33
C ARG A 204 -72.85 21.42 18.82
#